data_AF-A0A1M6MYY2-F1
#
_entry.id   AF-A0A1M6MYY2-F1
#
_cell.length_a   1.000
_cell.length_b   1.000
_cell.length_c   1.000
_cell.angle_alpha   90.00
_cell.angle_beta   90.00
_cell.angle_gamma   90.00
#
_symmetry.space_group_name_H-M   'P 1'
#
loop_
_entity.id
_entity.type
_entity.pdbx_description
1 polymer ?
#
loop_
_entity_poly.entity_id
_entity_poly.type
_entity_poly.pdbx_seq_one_letter_code
_entity_poly.pdbx_strand_id
1 'polypeptide(L)' 'MINEIIKDVLSCNHIQTRPIENFTIEQLKELANKAEENNLLITISAEYSNFHQGVLVNLVRKDIAEKLLQYL' A
#
# COMPACT_ATOMS: atom_id res chain seq x y z
N MET A 1 -13.74 3.94 -3.96
CA MET A 1 -12.28 3.96 -4.16
C MET A 1 -11.49 3.49 -2.94
N ILE A 2 -11.23 4.29 -1.89
CA ILE A 2 -10.34 3.86 -0.79
C ILE A 2 -10.84 2.58 -0.11
N ASN A 3 -12.14 2.48 0.16
CA ASN A 3 -12.74 1.25 0.70
C ASN A 3 -12.51 0.01 -0.17
N GLU A 4 -12.53 0.16 -1.50
CA GLU A 4 -12.28 -0.95 -2.43
C GLU A 4 -10.81 -1.35 -2.37
N ILE A 5 -9.90 -0.38 -2.34
CA ILE A 5 -8.46 -0.64 -2.18
C ILE A 5 -8.18 -1.41 -0.89
N ILE A 6 -8.77 -0.99 0.24
CA ILE A 6 -8.59 -1.67 1.53
C ILE A 6 -9.14 -3.10 1.46
N LYS A 7 -10.33 -3.29 0.87
CA LYS A 7 -10.93 -4.61 0.67
C LYS A 7 -10.05 -5.52 -0.20
N ASP A 8 -9.50 -5.00 -1.29
CA ASP A 8 -8.62 -5.73 -2.19
C ASP A 8 -7.35 -6.18 -1.45
N VAL A 9 -6.69 -5.27 -0.71
CA VAL A 9 -5.48 -5.58 0.08
C VAL A 9 -5.77 -6.67 1.11
N LEU A 10 -6.89 -6.56 1.84
CA LEU A 10 -7.27 -7.56 2.85
C LEU A 10 -7.53 -8.95 2.22
N SER A 11 -8.05 -8.99 1.00
CA SER A 11 -8.37 -10.23 0.29
C SER A 11 -7.17 -10.92 -0.39
N CYS A 12 -6.00 -10.27 -0.42
CA CYS A 12 -4.83 -10.78 -1.15
C CYS A 12 -3.63 -11.01 -0.24
N ASN A 13 -2.67 -11.81 -0.72
CA ASN A 13 -1.45 -12.15 0.02
C ASN A 13 -0.17 -11.50 -0.54
N HIS A 14 -0.29 -10.43 -1.33
CA HIS A 14 0.83 -9.75 -1.96
C HIS A 14 0.73 -8.24 -1.76
N ILE A 15 1.84 -7.54 -2.02
CA ILE A 15 1.90 -6.08 -1.94
C ILE A 15 1.05 -5.49 -3.08
N GLN A 16 0.11 -4.62 -2.73
CA GLN A 16 -0.64 -3.82 -3.70
C GLN A 16 0.08 -2.49 -3.90
N THR A 17 0.47 -2.21 -5.14
CA THR A 17 1.29 -1.05 -5.48
C THR A 17 0.55 -0.14 -6.44
N ARG A 18 0.54 1.17 -6.15
CA ARG A 18 -0.15 2.17 -6.97
C ARG A 18 0.69 3.44 -7.06
N PRO A 19 0.74 4.11 -8.23
CA PRO A 19 1.30 5.47 -8.35
C PRO A 19 0.65 6.43 -7.36
N ILE A 20 1.45 7.25 -6.68
CA ILE A 20 0.95 8.22 -5.70
C ILE A 20 0.09 9.29 -6.35
N GLU A 21 0.33 9.58 -7.63
CA GLU A 21 -0.38 10.55 -8.46
C GLU A 21 -1.86 10.18 -8.67
N ASN A 22 -2.23 8.92 -8.42
CA ASN A 22 -3.62 8.47 -8.44
C ASN A 22 -4.43 8.94 -7.21
N PHE A 23 -3.79 9.61 -6.25
CA PHE A 23 -4.41 10.05 -5.01
C PHE A 23 -4.26 11.55 -4.81
N THR A 24 -5.32 12.18 -4.31
CA THR A 24 -5.22 13.50 -3.70
C THR A 24 -4.64 13.37 -2.28
N ILE A 25 -4.18 14.49 -1.71
CA ILE A 25 -3.69 14.52 -0.32
C ILE A 25 -4.75 14.03 0.67
N GLU A 26 -6.02 14.42 0.48
CA GLU A 26 -7.11 13.97 1.36
C GLU A 26 -7.38 12.47 1.22
N GLN A 27 -7.26 11.92 0.02
CA GLN A 27 -7.35 10.47 -0.20
C GLN A 27 -6.19 9.71 0.44
N LEU A 28 -4.97 10.27 0.44
CA LEU A 28 -3.83 9.68 1.14
C LEU A 28 -4.03 9.66 2.65
N LYS A 29 -4.59 10.73 3.23
CA LYS A 29 -4.96 10.77 4.65
C LYS A 29 -6.03 9.72 4.97
N GLU A 30 -7.07 9.64 4.16
CA GLU A 30 -8.13 8.64 4.33
C GLU A 30 -7.57 7.21 4.23
N LEU A 31 -6.67 6.98 3.27
CA LEU A 31 -6.00 5.70 3.08
C LEU A 31 -5.13 5.33 4.29
N ALA A 32 -4.36 6.28 4.83
CA ALA A 32 -3.53 6.07 6.01
C ALA A 32 -4.37 5.70 7.24
N ASN A 33 -5.43 6.45 7.51
CA ASN A 33 -6.33 6.17 8.63
C ASN A 33 -6.97 4.78 8.51
N LYS A 34 -7.50 4.45 7.32
CA LYS A 34 -8.13 3.14 7.10
C LYS A 34 -7.14 1.99 7.12
N ALA A 35 -5.91 2.19 6.65
CA ALA A 35 -4.88 1.17 6.75
C ALA A 35 -4.52 0.88 8.21
N GLU A 36 -4.40 1.91 9.05
CA GLU A 36 -4.18 1.76 10.49
C GLU A 36 -5.32 0.98 11.16
N GLU A 37 -6.57 1.36 10.91
CA GLU A 37 -7.77 0.67 11.42
C GLU A 37 -7.83 -0.81 11.03
N ASN A 38 -7.29 -1.16 9.86
CA ASN A 38 -7.32 -2.52 9.31
C ASN A 38 -6.00 -3.29 9.48
N ASN A 39 -5.07 -2.77 10.31
CA ASN A 39 -3.76 -3.38 10.56
C ASN A 39 -2.96 -3.67 9.28
N LEU A 40 -2.98 -2.72 8.34
CA LEU A 40 -2.20 -2.75 7.11
C LEU A 40 -0.94 -1.90 7.27
N LEU A 41 0.12 -2.29 6.58
CA LEU A 41 1.34 -1.50 6.44
C LEU A 41 1.27 -0.71 5.13
N ILE A 42 1.54 0.60 5.22
CA ILE A 42 1.76 1.45 4.06
C ILE A 42 3.25 1.80 3.96
N THR A 43 3.80 1.74 2.76
CA THR A 43 5.12 2.32 2.46
C THR A 43 5.06 3.22 1.23
N ILE A 44 5.98 4.18 1.17
CA ILE A 44 6.19 5.04 0.02
C ILE A 44 7.59 4.76 -0.51
N SER A 45 7.71 4.51 -1.81
CA SER A 45 8.99 4.20 -2.45
C SER A 45 9.12 4.95 -3.77
N ALA A 46 10.33 5.41 -4.09
CA ALA A 46 10.63 5.88 -5.43
C ALA A 46 10.87 4.68 -6.36
N GLU A 47 10.36 4.77 -7.58
CA GLU A 47 10.49 3.76 -8.62
C GLU A 47 11.11 4.40 -9.86
N TYR A 48 12.08 3.70 -10.45
CA TYR A 48 12.92 4.21 -11.54
C TYR A 48 12.99 3.24 -12.74
N SER A 49 12.25 2.14 -12.70
CA SER A 49 12.18 1.17 -13.79
C SER A 49 11.35 1.68 -14.97
N ASN A 50 11.36 0.90 -16.05
CA ASN A 50 10.55 1.19 -17.24
C ASN A 50 9.05 0.93 -17.02
N PHE A 51 8.65 0.34 -15.88
CA PHE A 51 7.24 0.08 -15.57
C PHE A 51 6.52 1.36 -15.11
N HIS A 52 7.15 2.12 -14.23
CA HIS A 52 6.69 3.41 -13.76
C HIS A 52 7.92 4.22 -13.34
N GLN A 53 7.95 5.52 -13.58
CA GLN A 53 9.02 6.39 -13.08
C GLN A 53 8.37 7.46 -12.21
N GLY A 54 8.55 7.37 -10.89
CA GLY A 54 7.79 8.21 -9.97
C GLY A 54 7.77 7.66 -8.55
N VAL A 55 6.72 8.00 -7.81
CA VAL A 55 6.55 7.59 -6.41
C VAL A 55 5.37 6.63 -6.30
N LEU A 56 5.61 5.52 -5.62
CA LEU A 56 4.62 4.47 -5.41
C LEU A 56 4.16 4.46 -3.96
N VAL A 57 2.86 4.21 -3.78
CA VAL A 57 2.26 3.84 -2.50
C VAL A 57 2.04 2.33 -2.51
N ASN A 58 2.61 1.65 -1.53
CA ASN A 58 2.49 0.20 -1.36
C ASN A 58 1.65 -0.10 -0.12
N LEU A 59 0.75 -1.06 -0.23
CA LEU A 59 -0.06 -1.56 0.88
C LEU A 59 0.07 -3.07 1.00
N VAL A 60 0.25 -3.55 2.23
CA VAL A 60 0.35 -4.98 2.52
C VAL A 60 -0.22 -5.27 3.90
N ARG A 61 -0.78 -6.47 4.09
CA ARG A 61 -1.20 -6.89 5.43
C ARG A 61 0.02 -7.09 6.32
N LYS A 62 -0.06 -6.59 7.55
CA LYS A 62 1.06 -6.61 8.49
C LYS A 62 1.52 -8.04 8.83
N ASP A 63 0.58 -8.99 8.92
CA ASP A 63 0.89 -10.41 9.17
C ASP A 63 1.77 -11.04 8.07
N ILE A 64 1.64 -10.57 6.83
CA ILE A 64 2.47 -11.02 5.70
C ILE A 64 3.83 -10.34 5.75
N ALA A 65 3.86 -9.02 5.99
CA ALA A 65 5.10 -8.27 6.08
C ALA A 65 6.01 -8.83 7.19
N GLU A 66 5.44 -9.13 8.36
CA GLU A 66 6.16 -9.74 9.49
C GLU A 66 6.72 -11.12 9.14
N LYS A 67 5.96 -11.94 8.39
CA LYS A 67 6.47 -13.24 7.90
C LYS A 67 7.64 -13.07 6.94
N LEU A 68 7.60 -12.09 6.04
CA LEU A 68 8.70 -11.84 5.10
C LEU A 68 9.95 -11.32 5.79
N LEU A 69 9.80 -10.44 6.79
CA LEU A 69 10.92 -9.91 7.57
C LEU A 69 11.72 -11.00 8.30
N GLN A 70 11.12 -12.16 8.59
CA GLN A 70 11.84 -13.29 9.20
C GLN A 70 12.87 -13.94 8.27
N TYR A 71 12.81 -13.66 6.97
CA TYR A 71 13.71 -14.23 5.96
C TYR A 71 14.76 -13.22 5.45
N LEU A 72 14.80 -12.00 6.01
CA LEU A 72 15.76 -10.94 5.69
C LEU A 72 16.75 -10.76 6.84
#